data_AF-A0A6P8I6N1-F1
#
_entry.id   AF-A0A6P8I6N1-F1
#
_cell.length_a   1.000
_cell.length_b   1.000
_cell.length_c   1.000
_cell.angle_alpha   90.00
_cell.angle_beta   90.00
_cell.angle_gamma   90.00
#
_symmetry.space_group_name_H-M   'P 1'
#
loop_
_entity.id
_entity.type
_entity.pdbx_description
1 polymer ?
#
loop_
_entity_poly.entity_id
_entity_poly.type
_entity_poly.pdbx_seq_one_letter_code
_entity_poly.pdbx_strand_id
1 'polypeptide(L)'
;MTAAAFAKGFLALEGELTPILVHLVRSDKGTTEMLDTSDQATKFMAKVKHKLHDIIRTDREFTDEDIQKLVPTKSTSLLNAIKKVKNPRQMCAKLSGHVHSLTEQLKEMLNSNAHKPQDPFLYHDETLELMTHRWYKLDKDFKLKNGTYDISLIPDIYDSIKYDIQHNRYWAV
;
A
#
# COMPACT_ATOMS: atom_id res chain seq x y z
N MET A 1 9.09 -3.71 15.39
CA MET A 1 9.64 -3.11 16.63
C MET A 1 9.44 -4.15 17.74
N THR A 2 10.48 -4.56 18.47
CA THR A 2 10.35 -5.57 19.53
C THR A 2 9.97 -4.89 20.85
N ALA A 3 9.26 -5.59 21.73
CA ALA A 3 8.98 -5.11 23.08
C ALA A 3 10.28 -4.72 23.84
N ALA A 4 11.40 -5.36 23.48
CA ALA A 4 12.75 -5.06 23.99
C ALA A 4 13.24 -3.68 23.60
N ALA A 5 13.08 -3.33 22.32
CA ALA A 5 13.49 -2.02 21.81
C ALA A 5 12.64 -0.91 22.43
N PHE A 6 11.34 -1.17 22.65
CA PHE A 6 10.43 -0.21 23.29
C PHE A 6 10.76 0.02 24.77
N ALA A 7 10.91 -1.05 25.58
CA ALA A 7 11.24 -0.93 27.00
C ALA A 7 12.61 -0.28 27.23
N LYS A 8 13.59 -0.57 26.35
CA LYS A 8 14.91 0.06 26.39
C LYS A 8 14.84 1.56 26.13
N GLY A 9 14.02 1.98 25.16
CA GLY A 9 13.75 3.39 24.88
C GLY A 9 13.01 4.09 26.03
N PHE A 10 12.03 3.41 26.65
CA PHE A 10 11.25 3.96 27.77
C PHE A 10 12.06 4.13 29.06
N LEU A 11 13.00 3.22 29.34
CA LEU A 11 13.84 3.24 30.54
C LEU A 11 15.19 3.95 30.35
N ALA A 12 15.45 4.50 29.16
CA ALA A 12 16.70 5.16 28.79
C ALA A 12 17.96 4.34 29.14
N LEU A 13 17.90 3.02 28.94
CA LEU A 13 19.00 2.11 29.27
C LEU A 13 20.03 2.06 28.12
N GLU A 14 21.24 2.53 28.35
CA GLU A 14 22.38 2.35 27.45
C GLU A 14 23.10 1.02 27.76
N GLY A 15 23.36 0.19 26.73
CA GLY A 15 24.01 -1.14 26.87
C GLY A 15 23.11 -2.34 26.58
N GLU A 16 23.58 -3.56 26.87
CA GLU A 16 22.79 -4.80 26.74
C GLU A 16 21.70 -4.87 27.82
N LEU A 17 20.49 -5.30 27.46
CA LEU A 17 19.37 -5.43 28.40
C LEU A 17 19.71 -6.45 29.49
N THR A 18 19.50 -6.11 30.76
CA THR A 18 19.79 -7.01 31.87
C THR A 18 18.98 -8.31 31.74
N PRO A 19 19.52 -9.47 32.18
CA PRO A 19 18.88 -10.77 31.95
C PRO A 19 17.42 -10.88 32.48
N ILE A 20 17.08 -10.13 33.53
CA ILE A 20 15.73 -10.05 34.10
C ILE A 20 14.78 -9.33 33.13
N LEU A 21 15.20 -8.19 32.58
CA LEU A 21 14.43 -7.46 31.57
C LEU A 21 14.28 -8.28 30.29
N VAL A 22 15.32 -9.02 29.89
CA VAL A 22 15.24 -9.95 28.75
C VAL A 22 14.21 -11.05 28.99
N HIS A 23 14.11 -11.60 30.21
CA HIS A 23 13.10 -12.62 30.53
C HIS A 23 11.66 -12.06 30.54
N LEU A 24 11.47 -10.82 31.00
CA LEU A 24 10.16 -10.16 31.01
C LEU A 24 9.68 -9.73 29.62
N VAL A 25 10.62 -9.51 28.72
CA VAL A 25 10.38 -9.07 27.33
C VAL A 25 10.36 -10.24 26.35
N ARG A 26 11.00 -11.36 26.71
CA ARG A 26 10.85 -12.62 26.00
C ARG A 26 9.40 -13.04 26.13
N SER A 27 8.67 -12.89 25.04
CA SER A 27 7.38 -13.52 24.85
C SER A 27 7.63 -15.03 25.01
N ASP A 28 7.13 -15.61 26.10
CA ASP A 28 7.00 -17.07 26.17
C ASP A 28 6.18 -17.48 24.95
N LYS A 29 6.57 -18.57 24.27
CA LYS A 29 5.77 -19.14 23.18
C LYS A 29 4.31 -19.34 23.63
N GLY A 30 4.11 -19.73 24.89
CA GLY A 30 2.78 -19.86 25.50
C GLY A 30 2.01 -18.53 25.61
N THR A 31 2.69 -17.41 25.89
CA THR A 31 2.04 -16.08 25.91
C THR A 31 1.74 -15.52 24.52
N THR A 32 2.52 -15.92 23.51
CA THR A 32 2.26 -15.55 22.10
C THR A 32 1.11 -16.36 21.51
N GLU A 33 0.95 -17.62 21.93
CA GLU A 33 -0.22 -18.46 21.59
C GLU A 33 -1.51 -17.98 22.29
N MET A 34 -1.38 -17.30 23.43
CA MET A 34 -2.50 -16.74 24.20
C MET A 34 -2.91 -15.33 23.73
N LEU A 35 -2.09 -14.67 22.93
CA LEU A 35 -2.46 -13.47 22.19
C LEU A 35 -3.04 -13.92 20.85
N ASP A 36 -4.21 -13.40 20.47
CA ASP A 36 -4.98 -13.73 19.25
C ASP A 36 -4.26 -13.43 17.91
N THR A 37 -2.97 -13.70 17.78
CA THR A 37 -2.35 -14.01 16.50
C THR A 37 -2.90 -15.36 16.03
N SER A 38 -4.15 -15.35 15.56
CA SER A 38 -4.77 -16.51 14.96
C SER A 38 -3.97 -16.89 13.70
N ASP A 39 -3.02 -17.80 13.87
CA ASP A 39 -2.27 -18.46 12.80
C ASP A 39 -3.22 -18.89 11.65
N GLN A 40 -4.44 -19.28 12.01
CA GLN A 40 -5.54 -19.53 11.08
C GLN A 40 -5.96 -18.30 10.25
N ALA A 41 -6.20 -17.12 10.83
CA ALA A 41 -6.57 -15.93 10.05
C ALA A 41 -5.45 -15.52 9.10
N THR A 42 -4.20 -15.59 9.53
CA THR A 42 -3.04 -15.32 8.65
C THR A 42 -3.01 -16.28 7.48
N LYS A 43 -3.26 -17.58 7.71
CA LYS A 43 -3.38 -18.59 6.64
C LYS A 43 -4.56 -18.32 5.72
N PHE A 44 -5.72 -17.91 6.24
CA PHE A 44 -6.88 -17.54 5.43
C PHE A 44 -6.60 -16.29 4.58
N MET A 45 -5.99 -15.26 5.14
CA MET A 45 -5.58 -14.06 4.42
C MET A 45 -4.61 -14.40 3.28
N ALA A 46 -3.62 -15.26 3.53
CA ALA A 46 -2.69 -15.73 2.50
C ALA A 46 -3.41 -16.49 1.36
N LYS A 47 -4.37 -17.37 1.70
CA LYS A 47 -5.20 -18.07 0.70
C LYS A 47 -6.05 -17.11 -0.13
N VAL A 48 -6.69 -16.14 0.51
CA VAL A 48 -7.49 -15.11 -0.18
C VAL A 48 -6.59 -14.28 -1.10
N LYS A 49 -5.43 -13.84 -0.60
CA LYS A 49 -4.44 -13.10 -1.39
C LYS A 49 -4.02 -13.88 -2.63
N HIS A 50 -3.66 -15.16 -2.49
CA HIS A 50 -3.29 -16.00 -3.63
C HIS A 50 -4.42 -16.11 -4.65
N LYS A 51 -5.64 -16.40 -4.20
CA LYS A 51 -6.82 -16.50 -5.07
C LYS A 51 -7.10 -15.20 -5.82
N LEU A 52 -6.96 -14.06 -5.16
CA LEU A 52 -7.12 -12.75 -5.79
C LEU A 52 -6.02 -12.50 -6.83
N HIS A 53 -4.76 -12.81 -6.52
CA HIS A 53 -3.66 -12.66 -7.49
C HIS A 53 -3.89 -13.52 -8.74
N ASP A 54 -4.33 -14.76 -8.60
CA ASP A 54 -4.59 -15.64 -9.76
C ASP A 54 -5.68 -15.07 -10.67
N ILE A 55 -6.78 -14.62 -10.06
CA ILE A 55 -7.93 -14.09 -10.79
C ILE A 55 -7.59 -12.75 -11.45
N ILE A 56 -6.95 -11.82 -10.74
CA ILE A 56 -6.64 -10.47 -11.22
C ILE A 56 -5.50 -10.47 -12.25
N ARG A 57 -4.59 -11.46 -12.20
CA ARG A 57 -3.51 -11.60 -13.17
C ARG A 57 -3.99 -12.08 -14.54
N THR A 58 -5.18 -12.65 -14.63
CA THR A 58 -5.71 -13.15 -15.90
C THR A 58 -6.14 -12.00 -16.80
N ASP A 59 -5.65 -11.99 -18.04
CA ASP A 59 -5.99 -10.96 -19.03
C ASP A 59 -7.31 -11.29 -19.77
N ARG A 60 -8.40 -11.37 -19.00
CA ARG A 60 -9.74 -11.57 -19.56
C ARG A 60 -10.77 -10.78 -18.76
N GLU A 61 -11.92 -10.53 -19.37
CA GLU A 61 -13.07 -10.01 -18.63
C GLU A 61 -13.58 -11.06 -17.63
N PHE A 62 -14.05 -10.60 -16.47
CA PHE A 62 -14.63 -11.50 -15.47
C PHE A 62 -15.85 -12.24 -16.04
N THR A 63 -15.82 -13.57 -15.97
CA THR A 63 -17.00 -14.39 -16.30
C THR A 63 -17.91 -14.54 -15.09
N ASP A 64 -19.15 -15.00 -15.31
CA ASP A 64 -20.11 -15.20 -14.23
C ASP A 64 -19.60 -16.18 -13.15
N GLU A 65 -18.78 -17.16 -13.54
CA GLU A 65 -18.13 -18.07 -12.58
C GLU A 65 -17.07 -17.36 -11.72
N ASP A 66 -16.31 -16.44 -12.30
CA ASP A 66 -15.33 -15.65 -11.55
C ASP A 66 -16.03 -14.70 -10.57
N ILE A 67 -17.15 -14.11 -11.00
CA ILE A 67 -17.99 -13.25 -10.16
C ILE A 67 -18.54 -14.04 -8.97
N GLN A 68 -19.06 -15.25 -9.20
CA GLN A 68 -19.53 -16.11 -8.10
C GLN A 68 -18.40 -16.51 -7.14
N LYS A 69 -17.19 -16.76 -7.66
CA LYS A 69 -16.01 -17.10 -6.85
C LYS A 69 -15.47 -15.92 -6.04
N LEU A 70 -15.57 -14.69 -6.56
CA LEU A 70 -15.10 -13.46 -5.93
C LEU A 70 -16.12 -12.88 -4.94
N VAL A 71 -17.41 -12.96 -5.27
CA VAL A 71 -18.51 -12.37 -4.49
C VAL A 71 -19.55 -13.45 -4.15
N PRO A 72 -19.19 -14.42 -3.30
CA PRO A 72 -20.12 -15.50 -2.92
C PRO A 72 -21.35 -14.96 -2.17
N THR A 73 -21.20 -13.83 -1.48
CA THR A 73 -22.28 -13.16 -0.73
C THR A 73 -23.22 -12.34 -1.60
N LYS A 74 -22.97 -12.23 -2.92
CA LYS A 74 -23.76 -11.43 -3.87
C LYS A 74 -23.97 -9.97 -3.45
N SER A 75 -23.01 -9.40 -2.71
CA SER A 75 -23.05 -7.99 -2.31
C SER A 75 -23.13 -7.06 -3.53
N THR A 76 -24.12 -6.18 -3.54
CA THR A 76 -24.39 -5.24 -4.64
C THR A 76 -23.20 -4.32 -4.92
N SER A 77 -22.55 -3.83 -3.86
CA SER A 77 -21.36 -2.97 -3.96
C SER A 77 -20.21 -3.66 -4.68
N LEU A 78 -19.95 -4.93 -4.34
CA LEU A 78 -18.87 -5.72 -4.95
C LEU A 78 -19.21 -6.09 -6.40
N LEU A 79 -20.46 -6.45 -6.69
CA LEU A 79 -20.91 -6.71 -8.06
C LEU A 79 -20.76 -5.47 -8.95
N ASN A 80 -21.14 -4.29 -8.44
CA ASN A 80 -20.96 -3.03 -9.16
C ASN A 80 -19.49 -2.70 -9.38
N ALA A 81 -18.62 -2.94 -8.39
CA ALA A 81 -17.18 -2.76 -8.53
C ALA A 81 -16.59 -3.68 -9.60
N ILE A 82 -16.92 -4.97 -9.58
CA ILE A 82 -16.45 -5.94 -10.58
C ILE A 82 -16.91 -5.56 -11.99
N LYS A 83 -18.18 -5.14 -12.15
CA LYS A 83 -18.71 -4.64 -13.42
C LYS A 83 -17.99 -3.39 -13.93
N LYS A 84 -17.50 -2.51 -13.04
CA LYS A 84 -16.69 -1.35 -13.41
C LYS A 84 -15.28 -1.74 -13.83
N VAL A 85 -14.68 -2.72 -13.14
CA VAL A 85 -13.32 -3.19 -13.45
C VAL A 85 -13.27 -3.91 -14.80
N LYS A 86 -14.27 -4.76 -15.10
CA LYS A 86 -14.36 -5.61 -16.31
C LYS A 86 -13.15 -6.53 -16.49
N ASN A 87 -12.05 -5.99 -17.03
CA ASN A 87 -10.77 -6.68 -17.15
C ASN A 87 -9.78 -6.09 -16.12
N PRO A 88 -9.37 -6.88 -15.10
CA PRO A 88 -8.48 -6.42 -14.05
C PRO A 88 -7.10 -5.98 -14.55
N ARG A 89 -6.51 -6.70 -15.52
CA ARG A 89 -5.19 -6.39 -16.06
C ARG A 89 -5.19 -5.09 -16.84
N GLN A 90 -6.21 -4.89 -17.68
CA GLN A 90 -6.38 -3.64 -18.43
C GLN A 90 -6.64 -2.46 -17.50
N MET A 91 -7.41 -2.67 -16.42
CA MET A 91 -7.62 -1.62 -15.42
C MET A 91 -6.32 -1.25 -14.69
N CYS A 92 -5.50 -2.24 -14.31
CA CYS A 92 -4.18 -1.98 -13.74
C CYS A 92 -3.26 -1.26 -14.72
N ALA A 93 -3.33 -1.59 -16.02
CA ALA A 93 -2.57 -0.88 -17.05
C ALA A 93 -2.98 0.59 -17.17
N LYS A 94 -4.29 0.88 -17.11
CA LYS A 94 -4.80 2.26 -17.08
C LYS A 94 -4.32 3.00 -15.83
N LEU A 95 -4.43 2.37 -14.66
CA LEU A 95 -3.97 2.94 -13.40
C LEU A 95 -2.46 3.24 -13.45
N SER A 96 -1.64 2.29 -13.90
CA SER A 96 -0.20 2.49 -14.09
C SER A 96 0.09 3.63 -15.07
N GLY A 97 -0.67 3.74 -16.16
CA GLY A 97 -0.54 4.86 -17.11
C GLY A 97 -0.82 6.22 -16.46
N HIS A 98 -1.84 6.31 -15.62
CA HIS A 98 -2.15 7.55 -14.90
C HIS A 98 -1.09 7.89 -13.85
N VAL A 99 -0.64 6.90 -13.06
CA VAL A 99 0.43 7.08 -12.05
C VAL A 99 1.73 7.52 -12.73
N HIS A 100 2.07 6.91 -13.87
CA HIS A 100 3.24 7.29 -14.65
C HIS A 100 3.12 8.72 -15.18
N SER A 101 1.97 9.08 -15.76
CA SER A 101 1.74 10.43 -16.27
C SER A 101 1.83 11.49 -15.17
N LEU A 102 1.26 11.22 -13.99
CA LEU A 102 1.39 12.10 -12.82
C LEU A 102 2.86 12.25 -12.42
N THR A 103 3.60 11.14 -12.35
CA THR A 103 5.01 11.13 -11.97
C THR A 103 5.87 11.95 -12.94
N GLU A 104 5.62 11.86 -14.25
CA GLU A 104 6.34 12.68 -15.24
C GLU A 104 5.99 14.16 -15.11
N GLN A 105 4.72 14.52 -14.93
CA GLN A 105 4.32 15.91 -14.68
C GLN A 105 5.00 16.50 -13.43
N LEU A 106 5.08 15.73 -12.34
CA LEU A 106 5.78 16.16 -11.12
C LEU A 106 7.28 16.39 -11.35
N LYS A 107 7.94 15.54 -12.14
CA LYS A 107 9.35 15.74 -12.53
C LYS A 107 9.54 16.96 -13.41
N GLU A 108 8.66 17.19 -14.38
CA GLU A 108 8.70 18.38 -15.24
C GLU A 108 8.52 19.66 -14.41
N MET A 109 7.59 19.66 -13.46
CA MET A 109 7.39 20.77 -12.52
C MET A 109 8.63 21.03 -11.67
N LEU A 110 9.29 19.96 -11.19
CA LEU A 110 10.54 20.08 -10.42
C LEU A 110 11.68 20.67 -11.27
N ASN A 111 11.84 20.19 -12.51
CA ASN A 111 12.92 20.63 -13.40
C ASN A 111 12.71 22.04 -13.98
N SER A 112 11.48 22.52 -14.07
CA SER A 112 11.15 23.79 -14.71
C SER A 112 11.47 25.02 -13.84
N ASN A 113 12.03 24.85 -12.62
CA ASN A 113 12.27 25.94 -11.65
C ASN A 113 11.01 26.82 -11.39
N ALA A 114 9.81 26.30 -11.72
CA ALA A 114 8.54 26.95 -11.41
C ALA A 114 8.27 26.93 -9.90
N HIS A 115 8.94 26.02 -9.18
CA HIS A 115 9.08 26.04 -7.74
C HIS A 115 10.07 27.12 -7.31
N LYS A 116 9.53 28.23 -6.80
CA LYS A 116 10.35 29.15 -6.03
C LYS A 116 10.64 28.48 -4.69
N PRO A 117 11.85 28.60 -4.10
CA PRO A 117 12.13 28.10 -2.75
C PRO A 117 11.29 28.78 -1.64
N GLN A 118 10.37 29.68 -2.01
CA GLN A 118 9.35 30.29 -1.15
C GLN A 118 7.92 29.80 -1.45
N ASP A 119 7.73 28.85 -2.37
CA ASP A 119 6.41 28.26 -2.59
C ASP A 119 5.97 27.52 -1.33
N PRO A 120 4.67 27.61 -0.97
CA PRO A 120 4.18 27.03 0.26
C PRO A 120 4.45 25.53 0.27
N PHE A 121 5.03 25.06 1.37
CA PHE A 121 5.18 23.64 1.65
C PHE A 121 3.85 22.91 1.44
N LEU A 122 3.90 21.69 0.92
CA LEU A 122 2.76 20.78 0.93
C LEU A 122 2.41 20.45 2.40
N TYR A 123 1.27 19.81 2.60
CA TYR A 123 0.83 19.48 3.95
C TYR A 123 1.89 18.69 4.72
N HIS A 124 2.10 19.03 6.00
CA HIS A 124 3.17 18.52 6.87
C HIS A 124 4.61 18.82 6.40
N ASP A 125 4.86 20.00 5.84
CA ASP A 125 6.19 20.43 5.41
C ASP A 125 6.80 19.52 4.32
N GLU A 126 5.96 18.76 3.60
CA GLU A 126 6.40 17.95 2.46
C GLU A 126 6.81 18.90 1.31
N THR A 127 7.96 18.64 0.69
CA THR A 127 8.41 19.38 -0.50
C THR A 127 7.94 18.66 -1.76
N LEU A 128 7.86 19.37 -2.89
CA LEU A 128 7.54 18.73 -4.18
C LEU A 128 8.54 17.61 -4.53
N GLU A 129 9.80 17.73 -4.10
CA GLU A 129 10.79 16.66 -4.24
C GLU A 129 10.36 15.37 -3.52
N LEU A 130 9.88 15.49 -2.28
CA LEU A 130 9.40 14.35 -1.49
C LEU A 130 8.14 13.73 -2.09
N MET A 131 7.18 14.55 -2.51
CA MET A 131 5.98 14.08 -3.22
C MET A 131 6.35 13.36 -4.52
N THR A 132 7.27 13.94 -5.31
CA THR A 132 7.76 13.34 -6.56
C THR A 132 8.43 12.00 -6.29
N HIS A 133 9.24 11.90 -5.24
CA HIS A 133 9.90 10.65 -4.85
C HIS A 133 8.88 9.58 -4.41
N ARG A 134 7.85 9.96 -3.64
CA ARG A 134 6.76 9.06 -3.21
C ARG A 134 6.02 8.49 -4.42
N TRP A 135 5.60 9.35 -5.35
CA TRP A 135 4.90 8.92 -6.58
C TRP A 135 5.80 8.10 -7.50
N TYR A 136 7.07 8.49 -7.66
CA TYR A 136 8.04 7.74 -8.45
C TYR A 136 8.26 6.32 -7.91
N LYS A 137 8.33 6.16 -6.59
CA LYS A 137 8.46 4.85 -5.95
C LYS A 137 7.23 3.98 -6.27
N LEU A 138 6.02 4.53 -6.16
CA LEU A 138 4.79 3.81 -6.51
C LEU A 138 4.74 3.45 -8.00
N ASP A 139 5.14 4.35 -8.91
CA ASP A 139 5.23 4.06 -10.35
C ASP A 139 6.17 2.88 -10.65
N LYS A 140 7.34 2.86 -10.00
CA LYS A 140 8.35 1.80 -10.20
C LYS A 140 7.96 0.48 -9.57
N ASP A 141 7.38 0.50 -8.38
CA ASP A 141 7.05 -0.72 -7.64
C ASP A 141 5.74 -1.35 -8.14
N PHE A 142 4.79 -0.55 -8.66
CA PHE A 142 3.50 -1.05 -9.13
C PHE A 142 3.61 -1.91 -10.39
N LYS A 143 4.47 -1.56 -11.34
CA LYS A 143 4.69 -2.32 -12.58
C LYS A 143 5.93 -3.19 -12.48
N LEU A 144 5.71 -4.50 -12.36
CA LEU A 144 6.78 -5.50 -12.25
C LEU A 144 7.50 -5.70 -13.59
N LYS A 145 8.77 -6.11 -13.53
CA LYS A 145 9.64 -6.35 -14.71
C LYS A 145 9.09 -7.38 -15.71
N ASN A 146 8.23 -8.28 -15.23
CA ASN A 146 7.59 -9.32 -16.05
C ASN A 146 6.32 -8.82 -16.78
N GLY A 147 6.01 -7.51 -16.73
CA GLY A 147 4.83 -6.93 -17.36
C GLY A 147 3.51 -7.21 -16.62
N THR A 148 3.58 -7.64 -15.37
CA THR A 148 2.43 -7.76 -14.45
C THR A 148 2.45 -6.64 -13.40
N TYR A 149 1.43 -6.58 -12.56
CA TYR A 149 1.26 -5.50 -11.58
C TYR A 149 1.23 -6.05 -10.16
N ASP A 150 1.83 -5.33 -9.21
CA ASP A 150 1.70 -5.64 -7.79
C ASP A 150 0.41 -5.02 -7.22
N ILE A 151 -0.63 -5.85 -7.19
CA ILE A 151 -1.96 -5.49 -6.70
C ILE A 151 -1.93 -5.12 -5.20
N SER A 152 -0.90 -5.56 -4.46
CA SER A 152 -0.75 -5.22 -3.05
C SER A 152 -0.55 -3.71 -2.81
N LEU A 153 -0.14 -2.96 -3.85
CA LEU A 153 0.11 -1.51 -3.78
C LEU A 153 -1.11 -0.66 -4.17
N ILE A 154 -2.22 -1.28 -4.58
CA ILE A 154 -3.46 -0.54 -4.89
C ILE A 154 -3.95 0.29 -3.70
N PRO A 155 -3.95 -0.22 -2.44
CA PRO A 155 -4.29 0.58 -1.27
C PRO A 155 -3.35 1.78 -1.08
N ASP A 156 -2.03 1.59 -1.22
CA ASP A 156 -1.04 2.66 -1.09
C ASP A 156 -1.23 3.76 -2.14
N ILE A 157 -1.55 3.38 -3.39
CA ILE A 157 -1.90 4.32 -4.46
C ILE A 157 -3.17 5.07 -4.10
N TYR A 158 -4.23 4.36 -3.68
CA TYR A 158 -5.50 4.99 -3.30
C TYR A 158 -5.33 5.98 -2.14
N ASP A 159 -4.59 5.60 -1.10
CA ASP A 159 -4.32 6.45 0.05
C ASP A 159 -3.47 7.66 -0.33
N SER A 160 -2.50 7.49 -1.23
CA SER A 160 -1.71 8.61 -1.79
C SER A 160 -2.59 9.58 -2.57
N ILE A 161 -3.46 9.09 -3.46
CA ILE A 161 -4.44 9.92 -4.19
C ILE A 161 -5.31 10.69 -3.21
N LYS A 162 -5.87 9.98 -2.23
CA LYS A 162 -6.78 10.56 -1.25
C LYS A 162 -6.07 11.63 -0.41
N TYR A 163 -4.86 11.35 0.06
CA TYR A 163 -4.04 12.30 0.80
C TYR A 163 -3.79 13.58 -0.01
N ASP A 164 -3.37 13.43 -1.28
CA ASP A 164 -3.05 14.57 -2.15
C ASP A 164 -4.30 15.38 -2.51
N ILE A 165 -5.45 14.74 -2.76
CA ILE A 165 -6.73 15.43 -3.00
C ILE A 165 -7.19 16.22 -1.76
N GLN A 166 -7.01 15.64 -0.57
CA GLN A 166 -7.51 16.26 0.67
C GLN A 166 -6.63 17.41 1.14
N HIS A 167 -5.31 17.28 1.03
CA HIS A 167 -4.36 18.18 1.68
C HIS A 167 -3.51 18.99 0.69
N ASN A 168 -3.26 18.45 -0.51
CA ASN A 168 -2.38 19.04 -1.52
C ASN A 168 -3.17 19.53 -2.74
N ARG A 169 -4.43 19.95 -2.51
CA ARG A 169 -5.43 20.24 -3.55
C ARG A 169 -5.05 21.39 -4.49
N TYR A 170 -4.16 22.28 -4.06
CA TYR A 170 -3.60 23.35 -4.90
C TYR A 170 -2.54 22.85 -5.89
N TRP A 171 -2.02 21.64 -5.67
CA TRP A 171 -1.01 20.96 -6.48
C TRP A 171 -1.56 19.72 -7.22
N ALA A 172 -2.73 19.21 -6.79
CA ALA A 172 -3.45 18.15 -7.49
C ALA A 172 -4.06 18.72 -8.79
N VAL A 173 -3.42 18.42 -9.91
CA VAL A 173 -3.92 18.70 -11.27
C VAL A 173 -5.10 17.79 -11.61
#